data_AF-A0A452YGP4-F1
#
_entry.id   AF-A0A452YGP4-F1
#
_cell.length_a   1.000
_cell.length_b   1.000
_cell.length_c   1.000
_cell.angle_alpha   90.00
_cell.angle_beta   90.00
_cell.angle_gamma   90.00
#
_symmetry.space_group_name_H-M   'P 1'
#
loop_
_entity.id
_entity.type
_entity.pdbx_description
1 polymer ?
#
loop_
_entity_poly.entity_id
_entity_poly.type
_entity_poly.pdbx_seq_one_letter_code
_entity_poly.pdbx_strand_id
1 'polypeptide(L)'
;MERVKLKIRRKDATSSYQALLVETIKDPKASWTESKRKLEKDPQGRAVNPDLGQGEAEKLFREHVKDLYERCVRDFKALLSEAIAPDAATRTTEGGKTVVISWSEAKDLLRSDPRYSKVASKDRESMWWRYADDMVRKLKQPDTEKPDTDARQQRQQRRSSDPPRRR
;
A
#
# COMPACT_ATOMS: atom_id res chain seq x y z
N MET A 1 -34.85 -2.00 25.27
CA MET A 1 -34.95 -2.89 24.09
C MET A 1 -34.90 -2.13 22.78
N GLU A 2 -35.79 -1.17 22.52
CA GLU A 2 -35.85 -0.32 21.31
C GLU A 2 -34.49 0.28 20.87
N ARG A 3 -33.78 0.95 21.80
CA ARG A 3 -32.46 1.56 21.51
C ARG A 3 -31.40 0.56 21.04
N VAL A 4 -31.44 -0.67 21.54
CA VAL A 4 -30.50 -1.74 21.16
C VAL A 4 -30.84 -2.24 19.75
N LYS A 5 -32.12 -2.46 19.46
CA LYS A 5 -32.61 -2.84 18.12
C LYS A 5 -32.23 -1.81 17.06
N LEU A 6 -32.41 -0.53 17.34
CA LEU A 6 -32.01 0.56 16.42
C LEU A 6 -30.50 0.55 16.13
N LYS A 7 -29.66 0.36 17.16
CA LYS A 7 -28.21 0.27 16.98
C LYS A 7 -27.81 -0.90 16.09
N ILE A 8 -28.47 -2.06 16.24
CA ILE A 8 -28.21 -3.25 15.41
C ILE A 8 -28.59 -2.95 13.96
N ARG A 9 -29.81 -2.46 13.70
CA ARG A 9 -30.23 -2.14 12.33
C ARG A 9 -29.33 -1.14 11.62
N ARG A 10 -28.85 -0.11 12.33
CA ARG A 10 -27.87 0.84 11.78
C ARG A 10 -26.55 0.15 11.40
N LYS A 11 -25.99 -0.68 12.28
CA LYS A 11 -24.77 -1.44 11.98
C LYS A 11 -24.95 -2.39 10.79
N ASP A 12 -26.10 -3.04 10.70
CA ASP A 12 -26.42 -3.95 9.61
C ASP A 12 -26.56 -3.16 8.28
N ALA A 13 -27.20 -2.00 8.32
CA ALA A 13 -27.31 -1.09 7.16
C ALA A 13 -25.94 -0.57 6.70
N THR A 14 -25.08 -0.13 7.62
CA THR A 14 -23.69 0.26 7.33
C THR A 14 -22.91 -0.88 6.68
N SER A 15 -22.95 -2.09 7.26
CA SER A 15 -22.21 -3.25 6.76
C SER A 15 -22.70 -3.70 5.39
N SER A 16 -24.03 -3.72 5.20
CA SER A 16 -24.65 -4.06 3.92
C SER A 16 -24.29 -3.06 2.83
N TYR A 17 -24.27 -1.76 3.16
CA TYR A 17 -23.85 -0.72 2.23
C TYR A 17 -22.36 -0.82 1.87
N GLN A 18 -21.49 -1.11 2.84
CA GLN A 18 -20.08 -1.37 2.55
C GLN A 18 -19.88 -2.57 1.60
N ALA A 19 -20.66 -3.65 1.76
CA ALA A 19 -20.65 -4.76 0.80
C ALA A 19 -21.07 -4.32 -0.60
N LEU A 20 -22.13 -3.51 -0.73
CA LEU A 20 -22.55 -2.92 -2.00
C LEU A 20 -21.44 -2.08 -2.65
N LEU A 21 -20.72 -1.26 -1.86
CA LEU A 21 -19.59 -0.46 -2.35
C LEU A 21 -18.49 -1.37 -2.91
N VAL A 22 -18.13 -2.44 -2.18
CA VAL A 22 -17.14 -3.42 -2.63
C VAL A 22 -17.59 -4.08 -3.94
N GLU A 23 -18.85 -4.47 -4.08
CA GLU A 23 -19.40 -5.10 -5.28
C GLU A 23 -19.42 -4.15 -6.49
N THR A 24 -19.80 -2.89 -6.27
CA THR A 24 -20.25 -1.98 -7.34
C THR A 24 -19.20 -0.95 -7.76
N ILE A 25 -18.40 -0.49 -6.79
CA ILE A 25 -17.42 0.59 -6.96
C ILE A 25 -16.03 -0.02 -6.97
N LYS A 26 -15.47 -0.15 -8.17
CA LYS A 26 -14.12 -0.71 -8.41
C LYS A 26 -13.11 0.35 -8.85
N ASP A 27 -13.58 1.53 -9.25
CA ASP A 27 -12.73 2.60 -9.73
C ASP A 27 -12.26 3.48 -8.55
N PRO A 28 -10.93 3.59 -8.31
CA PRO A 28 -10.39 4.49 -7.29
C PRO A 28 -10.61 5.99 -7.60
N LYS A 29 -11.17 6.33 -8.77
CA LYS A 29 -11.52 7.70 -9.17
C LYS A 29 -13.04 7.93 -9.26
N ALA A 30 -13.83 6.99 -8.76
CA ALA A 30 -15.29 7.08 -8.82
C ALA A 30 -15.80 8.37 -8.17
N SER A 31 -16.71 9.07 -8.85
CA SER A 31 -17.35 10.27 -8.33
C SER A 31 -18.59 9.92 -7.51
N TRP A 32 -18.87 10.67 -6.46
CA TRP A 32 -20.08 10.46 -5.64
C TRP A 32 -21.36 10.66 -6.47
N THR A 33 -21.43 11.73 -7.26
CA THR A 33 -22.63 12.09 -8.05
C THR A 33 -23.06 10.98 -9.00
N GLU A 34 -22.12 10.37 -9.71
CA GLU A 34 -22.39 9.25 -10.61
C GLU A 34 -22.66 7.96 -9.84
N SER A 35 -21.82 7.66 -8.85
CA SER A 35 -21.92 6.43 -8.07
C SER A 35 -23.22 6.35 -7.30
N LYS A 36 -23.71 7.47 -6.74
CA LYS A 36 -24.98 7.53 -6.01
C LYS A 36 -26.14 6.99 -6.85
N ARG A 37 -26.28 7.47 -8.10
CA ARG A 37 -27.33 7.02 -9.03
C ARG A 37 -27.25 5.52 -9.36
N LYS A 38 -26.03 4.98 -9.38
CA LYS A 38 -25.79 3.54 -9.60
C LYS A 38 -26.15 2.72 -8.36
N LEU A 39 -25.74 3.19 -7.18
CA LEU A 39 -25.97 2.53 -5.89
C LEU A 39 -27.45 2.54 -5.51
N GLU A 40 -28.20 3.60 -5.83
CA GLU A 40 -29.65 3.70 -5.61
C GLU A 40 -30.48 2.70 -6.43
N LYS A 41 -29.90 2.16 -7.51
CA LYS A 41 -30.52 1.10 -8.32
C LYS A 41 -30.24 -0.31 -7.78
N ASP A 42 -29.59 -0.44 -6.63
CA ASP A 42 -29.36 -1.72 -5.97
C ASP A 42 -30.70 -2.43 -5.70
N PRO A 43 -30.93 -3.64 -6.24
CA PRO A 43 -32.20 -4.36 -6.06
C PRO A 43 -32.51 -4.68 -4.60
N GLN A 44 -31.49 -4.79 -3.75
CA GLN A 44 -31.63 -5.02 -2.32
C GLN A 44 -31.95 -3.74 -1.52
N GLY A 45 -31.95 -2.58 -2.18
CA GLY A 45 -32.26 -1.30 -1.56
C GLY A 45 -31.26 -0.86 -0.49
N ARG A 46 -30.03 -1.41 -0.47
CA ARG A 46 -29.04 -1.14 0.58
C ARG A 46 -28.65 0.34 0.63
N ALA A 47 -28.62 1.02 -0.52
CA ALA A 47 -28.29 2.44 -0.62
C ALA A 47 -29.41 3.40 -0.18
N VAL A 48 -30.67 2.93 -0.17
CA VAL A 48 -31.86 3.72 0.23
C VAL A 48 -32.41 3.28 1.59
N ASN A 49 -31.65 2.49 2.34
CA ASN A 49 -32.05 1.99 3.64
C ASN A 49 -32.28 3.18 4.62
N PRO A 50 -33.45 3.31 5.25
CA PRO A 50 -33.77 4.45 6.13
C PRO A 50 -32.91 4.51 7.41
N ASP A 51 -32.32 3.37 7.82
CA ASP A 51 -31.40 3.33 8.95
C ASP A 51 -29.97 3.81 8.57
N LEU A 52 -29.71 4.10 7.29
CA LEU A 52 -28.46 4.69 6.79
C LEU A 52 -28.70 6.12 6.26
N GLY A 53 -28.16 7.11 6.96
CA GLY A 53 -28.29 8.51 6.52
C GLY A 53 -27.46 8.80 5.27
N GLN A 54 -27.94 9.71 4.39
CA GLN A 54 -27.23 10.08 3.16
C GLN A 54 -25.79 10.58 3.42
N GLY A 55 -25.57 11.34 4.50
CA GLY A 55 -24.22 11.81 4.86
C GLY A 55 -23.29 10.69 5.32
N GLU A 56 -23.82 9.65 5.97
CA GLU A 56 -23.06 8.46 6.35
C GLU A 56 -22.73 7.62 5.12
N ALA A 57 -23.70 7.43 4.21
CA ALA A 57 -23.48 6.75 2.94
C ALA A 57 -22.38 7.41 2.10
N GLU A 58 -22.41 8.74 1.97
CA GLU A 58 -21.38 9.49 1.25
C GLU A 58 -20.00 9.36 1.93
N LYS A 59 -19.95 9.39 3.26
CA LYS A 59 -18.71 9.16 4.02
C LYS A 59 -18.13 7.77 3.73
N LEU A 60 -18.93 6.72 3.84
CA LEU A 60 -18.52 5.34 3.58
C LEU A 60 -18.03 5.17 2.13
N PHE A 61 -18.70 5.82 1.17
CA PHE A 61 -18.25 5.84 -0.23
C PHE A 61 -16.87 6.47 -0.37
N ARG A 62 -16.65 7.65 0.22
CA ARG A 62 -15.36 8.36 0.15
C ARG A 62 -14.23 7.56 0.79
N GLU A 63 -14.50 6.92 1.93
CA GLU A 63 -13.55 6.01 2.60
C GLU A 63 -13.21 4.82 1.69
N HIS A 64 -14.22 4.17 1.10
CA HIS A 64 -13.99 3.05 0.18
C HIS A 64 -13.14 3.44 -1.05
N VAL A 65 -13.45 4.58 -1.68
CA VAL A 65 -12.69 5.09 -2.83
C VAL A 65 -11.25 5.42 -2.44
N LYS A 66 -11.06 6.02 -1.27
CA LYS A 66 -9.72 6.26 -0.71
C LYS A 66 -8.95 4.94 -0.52
N ASP A 67 -9.57 3.92 0.06
CA ASP A 67 -8.92 2.63 0.27
C ASP A 67 -8.56 1.92 -1.05
N LEU A 68 -9.41 2.05 -2.08
CA LEU A 68 -9.10 1.57 -3.44
C LEU A 68 -7.86 2.28 -4.01
N TYR A 69 -7.79 3.60 -3.88
CA TYR A 69 -6.64 4.36 -4.34
C TYR A 69 -5.36 3.97 -3.57
N GLU A 70 -5.43 3.83 -2.25
CA GLU A 70 -4.31 3.38 -1.43
C GLU A 70 -3.82 1.98 -1.80
N ARG A 71 -4.73 1.06 -2.17
CA ARG A 71 -4.37 -0.25 -2.73
C ARG A 71 -3.57 -0.08 -4.03
N CYS A 72 -4.06 0.73 -4.98
CA CYS A 72 -3.33 1.00 -6.22
C CYS A 72 -1.94 1.60 -5.98
N VAL A 73 -1.79 2.48 -4.98
CA VAL A 73 -0.50 3.03 -4.57
C VAL A 73 0.44 1.96 -4.02
N ARG A 74 -0.06 1.05 -3.17
CA ARG A 74 0.75 -0.07 -2.66
C ARG A 74 1.21 -0.99 -3.78
N ASP A 75 0.30 -1.35 -4.68
CA ASP A 75 0.59 -2.20 -5.84
C ASP A 75 1.63 -1.56 -6.76
N PHE A 76 1.55 -0.24 -6.98
CA PHE A 76 2.54 0.49 -7.77
C PHE A 76 3.91 0.53 -7.09
N LYS A 77 3.98 0.71 -5.77
CA LYS A 77 5.24 0.61 -5.02
C LYS A 77 5.86 -0.80 -5.11
N ALA A 78 5.02 -1.83 -5.04
CA ALA A 78 5.47 -3.22 -5.25
C ALA A 78 6.05 -3.40 -6.66
N LEU A 79 5.35 -2.90 -7.69
CA LEU A 79 5.86 -2.89 -9.06
C LEU A 79 7.21 -2.16 -9.17
N LEU A 80 7.40 -1.00 -8.53
CA LEU A 80 8.69 -0.33 -8.51
C LEU A 80 9.79 -1.22 -7.92
N SER A 81 9.52 -1.90 -6.81
CA SER A 81 10.49 -2.81 -6.19
C SER A 81 10.80 -4.06 -7.02
N GLU A 82 9.81 -4.59 -7.73
CA GLU A 82 9.94 -5.79 -8.56
C GLU A 82 10.67 -5.47 -9.88
N ALA A 83 10.30 -4.36 -10.54
CA ALA A 83 10.85 -3.99 -11.84
C ALA A 83 12.22 -3.30 -11.74
N ILE A 84 12.43 -2.49 -10.70
CA ILE A 84 13.69 -1.76 -10.46
C ILE A 84 14.47 -2.48 -9.36
N ALA A 85 14.73 -3.76 -9.60
CA ALA A 85 15.62 -4.57 -8.80
C ALA A 85 17.08 -4.09 -8.96
N PRO A 86 18.01 -4.45 -8.03
CA PRO A 86 19.38 -3.95 -8.05
C PRO A 86 20.13 -4.17 -9.37
N ASP A 87 19.91 -5.30 -10.02
CA ASP A 87 20.49 -5.66 -11.32
C ASP A 87 19.98 -4.75 -12.45
N ALA A 88 18.69 -4.44 -12.46
CA ALA A 88 18.09 -3.48 -13.39
C ALA A 88 18.58 -2.06 -13.09
N ALA A 89 18.71 -1.69 -11.81
CA ALA A 89 19.13 -0.35 -11.37
C ALA A 89 20.55 0.02 -11.82
N THR A 90 21.47 -0.95 -11.92
CA THR A 90 22.85 -0.72 -12.39
C THR A 90 23.01 -0.88 -13.89
N ARG A 91 22.02 -1.44 -14.59
CA ARG A 91 22.09 -1.67 -16.03
C ARG A 91 21.88 -0.35 -16.79
N THR A 92 22.83 -0.04 -17.67
CA THR A 92 22.75 1.09 -18.58
C THR A 92 21.95 0.71 -19.84
N THR A 93 21.02 1.57 -20.24
CA THR A 93 20.29 1.43 -21.51
C THR A 93 21.14 1.92 -22.68
N GLU A 94 20.67 1.72 -23.91
CA GLU A 94 21.35 2.20 -25.14
C GLU A 94 21.67 3.71 -25.09
N GLY A 95 20.85 4.48 -24.37
CA GLY A 95 21.02 5.92 -24.17
C GLY A 95 22.00 6.32 -23.06
N GLY A 96 22.76 5.38 -22.47
CA GLY A 96 23.75 5.68 -21.43
C GLY A 96 23.14 5.99 -20.05
N LYS A 97 21.84 5.77 -19.86
CA LYS A 97 21.11 6.08 -18.62
C LYS A 97 20.66 4.81 -17.93
N THR A 98 20.45 4.86 -16.62
CA THR A 98 19.83 3.75 -15.87
C THR A 98 18.38 4.08 -15.51
N VAL A 99 17.61 3.04 -15.22
CA VAL A 99 16.19 3.15 -14.81
C VAL A 99 15.99 3.86 -13.45
N VAL A 100 17.06 4.06 -12.67
CA VAL A 100 17.02 4.82 -11.40
C VAL A 100 17.39 6.30 -11.57
N ILE A 101 17.89 6.72 -12.73
CA ILE A 101 18.22 8.13 -12.99
C ILE A 101 17.36 8.76 -14.09
N SER A 102 16.61 7.95 -14.85
CA SER A 102 15.75 8.43 -15.93
C SER A 102 14.33 7.91 -15.79
N TRP A 103 13.39 8.84 -15.61
CA TRP A 103 11.96 8.53 -15.59
C TRP A 103 11.48 7.95 -16.91
N SER A 104 12.01 8.40 -18.05
CA SER A 104 11.62 7.86 -19.37
C SER A 104 11.94 6.37 -19.48
N GLU A 105 13.15 5.96 -19.08
CA GLU A 105 13.57 4.55 -19.08
C GLU A 105 12.74 3.72 -18.09
N ALA A 106 12.55 4.23 -16.87
CA ALA A 106 11.70 3.58 -15.88
C ALA A 106 10.26 3.42 -16.39
N LYS A 107 9.71 4.46 -17.03
CA LYS A 107 8.37 4.45 -17.58
C LYS A 107 8.22 3.38 -18.66
N ASP A 108 9.18 3.23 -19.56
CA ASP A 108 9.11 2.22 -20.61
C ASP A 108 9.20 0.80 -20.06
N LEU A 109 9.94 0.60 -18.96
CA LEU A 109 9.95 -0.66 -18.21
C LEU A 109 8.61 -0.95 -17.52
N LEU A 110 7.99 0.07 -16.92
CA LEU A 110 6.80 -0.09 -16.06
C LEU A 110 5.48 -0.13 -16.85
N ARG A 111 5.41 0.48 -18.04
CA ARG A 111 4.14 0.75 -18.75
C ARG A 111 3.37 -0.50 -19.19
N SER A 112 4.04 -1.64 -19.30
CA SER A 112 3.43 -2.92 -19.68
C SER A 112 2.63 -3.55 -18.54
N ASP A 113 2.92 -3.20 -17.29
CA ASP A 113 2.24 -3.76 -16.12
C ASP A 113 0.87 -3.08 -15.89
N PRO A 114 -0.23 -3.82 -15.72
CA PRO A 114 -1.55 -3.25 -15.47
C PRO A 114 -1.61 -2.29 -14.27
N ARG A 115 -0.81 -2.52 -13.22
CA ARG A 115 -0.75 -1.70 -11.99
C ARG A 115 -0.28 -0.28 -12.30
N TYR A 116 0.53 -0.09 -13.35
CA TYR A 116 1.00 1.23 -13.81
C TYR A 116 -0.17 2.16 -14.15
N SER A 117 -1.16 1.66 -14.89
CA SER A 117 -2.31 2.45 -15.35
C SER A 117 -3.28 2.88 -14.24
N LYS A 118 -3.25 2.19 -13.09
CA LYS A 118 -4.19 2.39 -11.98
C LYS A 118 -3.90 3.64 -11.16
N VAL A 119 -2.68 4.17 -11.26
CA VAL A 119 -2.24 5.37 -10.55
C VAL A 119 -2.24 6.58 -11.49
N ALA A 120 -2.62 7.76 -11.00
CA ALA A 120 -2.56 8.99 -11.79
C ALA A 120 -1.13 9.30 -12.27
N SER A 121 -0.99 9.92 -13.44
CA SER A 121 0.33 10.18 -14.05
C SER A 121 1.25 11.01 -13.16
N LYS A 122 0.69 12.03 -12.51
CA LYS A 122 1.42 12.94 -11.62
C LYS A 122 1.98 12.20 -10.39
N ASP A 123 1.23 11.23 -9.87
CA ASP A 123 1.63 10.49 -8.67
C ASP A 123 2.69 9.44 -8.98
N ARG A 124 2.62 8.81 -10.17
CA ARG A 124 3.60 7.81 -10.63
C ARG A 124 5.03 8.34 -10.62
N GLU A 125 5.24 9.48 -11.25
CA GLU A 125 6.57 10.09 -11.36
C GLU A 125 7.09 10.54 -9.98
N SER A 126 6.24 11.14 -9.14
CA SER A 126 6.62 11.53 -7.78
C SER A 126 7.01 10.33 -6.92
N MET A 127 6.27 9.22 -7.00
CA MET A 127 6.59 7.99 -6.28
C MET A 127 7.87 7.35 -6.80
N TRP A 128 8.08 7.36 -8.12
CA TRP A 128 9.32 6.89 -8.71
C TRP A 128 10.53 7.72 -8.24
N TRP A 129 10.46 9.05 -8.23
CA TRP A 129 11.56 9.90 -7.75
C TRP A 129 11.97 9.57 -6.32
N ARG A 130 11.00 9.35 -5.44
CA ARG A 130 11.27 8.94 -4.04
C ARG A 130 11.96 7.58 -3.98
N TYR A 131 11.44 6.60 -4.72
CA TYR A 131 12.01 5.26 -4.77
C TYR A 131 13.43 5.26 -5.36
N ALA A 132 13.64 6.01 -6.44
CA ALA A 132 14.91 6.16 -7.13
C ALA A 132 15.97 6.81 -6.25
N ASP A 133 15.64 7.89 -5.53
CA ASP A 133 16.54 8.53 -4.56
C ASP A 133 16.96 7.55 -3.45
N ASP A 134 16.01 6.82 -2.87
CA ASP A 134 16.30 5.77 -1.88
C ASP A 134 17.20 4.68 -2.45
N MET A 135 16.98 4.26 -3.71
CA MET A 135 17.82 3.26 -4.35
C MET A 135 19.23 3.75 -4.66
N VAL A 136 19.37 4.98 -5.16
CA VAL A 136 20.69 5.57 -5.42
C VAL A 136 21.47 5.72 -4.12
N ARG A 137 20.81 6.07 -3.01
CA ARG A 137 21.44 6.12 -1.68
C ARG A 137 21.95 4.74 -1.24
N LYS A 138 21.13 3.70 -1.40
CA LYS A 138 21.51 2.31 -1.08
C LYS A 138 22.69 1.82 -1.92
N LEU A 139 22.72 2.12 -3.22
CA LEU A 139 23.84 1.75 -4.11
C LEU A 139 25.15 2.48 -3.78
N LYS A 140 25.08 3.67 -3.16
CA LYS A 140 26.25 4.46 -2.75
C LYS A 140 26.76 4.09 -1.35
N GLN A 141 26.01 3.35 -0.55
CA GLN A 141 26.47 2.88 0.75
C GLN A 141 27.29 1.59 0.56
N PRO A 142 28.61 1.59 0.84
CA PRO A 142 29.37 0.35 0.90
C PRO A 142 28.88 -0.49 2.08
N ASP A 143 28.64 -1.79 1.88
CA ASP A 143 28.22 -2.76 2.90
C ASP A 143 28.96 -2.55 4.24
N THR A 144 28.33 -1.88 5.19
CA THR A 144 28.85 -1.71 6.56
C THR A 144 27.82 -2.14 7.60
N GLU A 145 27.13 -3.26 7.39
CA GLU A 145 26.39 -3.94 8.45
C GLU A 145 26.58 -5.47 8.39
N LYS A 146 27.70 -5.95 8.96
CA LYS A 146 27.74 -7.28 9.56
C LYS A 146 27.25 -7.13 11.01
N PRO A 147 26.12 -7.72 11.43
CA PRO A 147 25.74 -7.72 12.84
C PRO A 147 26.65 -8.71 13.58
N ASP A 148 27.65 -8.16 14.26
CA ASP A 148 28.58 -8.87 15.15
C ASP A 148 27.79 -9.45 16.34
N THR A 149 27.18 -10.62 16.16
CA THR A 149 26.38 -11.30 17.20
C THR A 149 27.18 -12.34 17.98
N ASP A 150 28.47 -12.52 17.69
CA ASP A 150 29.30 -13.56 18.32
C ASP A 150 30.06 -13.09 19.59
N ALA A 151 30.21 -11.78 19.81
CA ALA A 151 31.04 -11.26 20.90
C ALA A 151 30.42 -11.42 22.31
N ARG A 152 29.14 -11.76 22.43
CA ARG A 152 28.45 -11.80 23.73
C ARG A 152 28.46 -13.17 24.41
N GLN A 153 28.58 -14.27 23.66
CA GLN A 153 28.58 -15.63 24.24
C GLN A 153 29.94 -16.04 24.83
N GLN A 154 31.05 -15.55 24.29
CA GLN A 154 32.38 -15.96 24.75
C GLN A 154 32.80 -15.29 26.09
N ARG A 155 32.17 -14.18 26.47
CA ARG A 155 32.41 -13.50 27.76
C ARG A 155 31.73 -14.17 28.96
N GLN A 156 30.67 -14.94 28.74
CA GLN A 156 29.96 -15.66 29.81
C GLN A 156 30.60 -17.00 30.15
N GLN A 157 31.29 -17.67 29.21
CA GLN A 157 31.97 -18.94 29.48
C GLN A 157 33.29 -18.80 30.25
N ARG A 158 33.98 -17.65 30.19
CA ARG A 158 35.24 -17.45 30.94
C ARG A 158 35.07 -17.09 32.42
N ARG A 159 33.85 -16.77 32.87
CA ARG A 159 33.56 -16.43 34.28
C ARG A 159 33.14 -17.61 35.14
N SER A 160 32.86 -18.77 34.53
CA SER A 160 32.32 -19.96 35.23
C SER A 160 33.37 -21.06 35.50
N SER A 161 34.63 -20.85 35.12
CA SER A 161 35.71 -21.84 35.29
C SER A 161 36.77 -21.40 36.30
N ASP A 162 36.35 -21.01 37.50
CA ASP A 162 37.28 -20.81 38.63
C ASP A 162 36.79 -21.62 39.84
N PRO A 163 37.44 -22.74 40.22
CA PRO A 163 37.02 -23.54 41.36
C PRO A 163 37.56 -22.96 42.68
N PRO A 164 36.75 -22.92 43.76
CA PRO A 164 37.20 -22.37 45.03
C PRO A 164 38.25 -23.29 45.68
N ARG A 165 39.40 -22.70 46.03
CA ARG A 165 40.45 -23.34 46.83
C ARG A 165 39.90 -23.73 48.20
N ARG A 166 39.91 -25.03 48.52
CA ARG A 166 39.72 -25.56 49.88
C ARG A 166 40.91 -25.16 50.77
N ARG A 167 40.64 -24.64 51.96
CA ARG A 167 41.52 -24.72 53.13
C ARG A 167 40.69 -24.85 54.39
#